data_AF-A0A954W4M9-F1
#
_entry.id   AF-A0A954W4M9-F1
#
_cell.length_a   1.000
_cell.length_b   1.000
_cell.length_c   1.000
_cell.angle_alpha   90.00
_cell.angle_beta   90.00
_cell.angle_gamma   90.00
#
_symmetry.space_group_name_H-M   'P 1'
#
loop_
_entity.id
_entity.type
_entity.pdbx_description
1 polymer ?
#
loop_
_entity_poly.entity_id
_entity_poly.type
_entity_poly.pdbx_seq_one_letter_code
_entity_poly.pdbx_strand_id
1 'polypeptide(L)'
;MAAELQSLVQQLDANISRVVLGKPEVVRMCLVALLAGEHVLLEDVPGVGKTLVGKALAKSVSGSFCRIQFTPDLLPSDIVGSSVYNSKSAEFVFNRGPVFANIVLADEINRAPPRTQSALLEAMSDRQVSIDGHTYPLPEPFMVIA
;
A
#
# COMPACT_ATOMS: atom_id res chain seq x y z
N MET A 1 23.76 -10.64 -13.38
CA MET A 1 23.15 -10.07 -12.15
C MET A 1 22.97 -8.55 -12.19
N ALA A 2 24.02 -7.71 -12.05
CA ALA A 2 23.84 -6.24 -11.98
C ALA A 2 23.23 -5.62 -13.26
N ALA A 3 23.71 -6.05 -14.45
CA ALA A 3 23.19 -5.57 -15.73
C ALA A 3 21.73 -6.01 -15.99
N GLU A 4 21.36 -7.22 -15.54
CA GLU A 4 19.99 -7.74 -15.65
C GLU A 4 19.03 -6.97 -14.73
N LEU A 5 19.45 -6.70 -13.48
CA LEU A 5 18.69 -5.88 -12.56
C LEU A 5 18.49 -4.46 -13.10
N GLN A 6 19.56 -3.85 -13.62
CA GLN A 6 19.47 -2.52 -14.24
C GLN A 6 18.50 -2.50 -15.42
N SER A 7 18.53 -3.53 -16.27
CA SER A 7 17.58 -3.67 -17.38
C SER A 7 16.14 -3.81 -16.91
N LEU A 8 15.89 -4.62 -15.86
CA LEU A 8 14.55 -4.80 -15.29
C LEU A 8 14.00 -3.50 -14.70
N VAL A 9 14.84 -2.75 -13.97
CA VAL A 9 14.46 -1.44 -13.41
C VAL A 9 14.13 -0.45 -14.52
N GLN A 10 14.91 -0.41 -15.60
CA GLN A 10 14.61 0.42 -16.77
C GLN A 10 13.29 0.03 -17.44
N GLN A 11 12.97 -1.27 -17.51
CA GLN A 11 11.69 -1.73 -18.04
C GLN A 11 10.50 -1.31 -17.17
N LEU A 12 10.65 -1.40 -15.83
CA LEU A 12 9.64 -0.93 -14.88
C LEU A 12 9.41 0.57 -15.01
N ASP A 13 10.49 1.36 -15.01
CA ASP A 13 10.43 2.82 -15.17
C ASP A 13 9.76 3.22 -16.48
N ALA A 14 10.18 2.61 -17.59
CA ALA A 14 9.59 2.86 -18.90
C ALA A 14 8.10 2.46 -18.96
N ASN A 15 7.71 1.37 -18.30
CA ASN A 15 6.31 0.92 -18.27
C ASN A 15 5.41 1.90 -17.49
N ILE A 16 5.87 2.36 -16.32
CA ILE A 16 5.12 3.29 -15.47
C ILE A 16 5.05 4.68 -16.14
N SER A 17 6.16 5.14 -16.73
CA SER A 17 6.25 6.44 -17.41
C SER A 17 5.35 6.56 -18.65
N ARG A 18 4.82 5.45 -19.19
CA ARG A 18 3.80 5.49 -20.25
C ARG A 18 2.46 6.06 -19.79
N VAL A 19 2.15 5.93 -18.51
CA VAL A 19 0.88 6.41 -17.94
C VAL A 19 1.08 7.59 -16.99
N VAL A 20 2.19 7.63 -16.25
CA VAL A 20 2.52 8.74 -15.35
C VAL A 20 3.33 9.80 -16.11
N LEU A 21 2.62 10.74 -16.75
CA LEU A 21 3.25 11.78 -17.57
C LEU A 21 3.81 12.93 -16.74
N GLY A 22 4.99 13.44 -17.14
CA GLY A 22 5.57 14.67 -16.58
C GLY A 22 6.14 14.55 -15.15
N LYS A 23 6.25 13.33 -14.59
CA LYS A 23 6.74 13.10 -13.21
C LYS A 23 7.83 12.02 -13.12
N PRO A 24 8.93 12.11 -13.90
CA PRO A 24 9.96 11.07 -13.91
C PRO A 24 10.64 10.87 -12.55
N GLU A 25 10.81 11.94 -11.76
CA GLU A 25 11.43 11.86 -10.44
C GLU A 25 10.55 11.10 -9.43
N VAL A 26 9.23 11.33 -9.45
CA VAL A 26 8.27 10.60 -8.60
C VAL A 26 8.29 9.11 -8.92
N VAL A 27 8.26 8.75 -10.20
CA VAL A 27 8.35 7.35 -10.65
C VAL A 27 9.64 6.72 -10.15
N ARG A 28 10.77 7.39 -10.33
CA ARG A 28 12.08 6.92 -9.88
C ARG A 28 12.14 6.73 -8.36
N MET A 29 11.65 7.68 -7.58
CA MET A 29 11.63 7.58 -6.11
C MET A 29 10.72 6.47 -5.61
N CYS A 30 9.56 6.28 -6.22
CA CYS A 30 8.70 5.13 -5.92
C CYS A 30 9.38 3.80 -6.26
N LEU A 31 10.10 3.69 -7.37
CA LEU A 31 10.84 2.47 -7.70
C LEU A 31 11.98 2.20 -6.71
N VAL A 32 12.72 3.24 -6.31
CA VAL A 32 13.77 3.12 -5.28
C VAL A 32 13.18 2.62 -3.98
N ALA A 33 12.10 3.25 -3.50
CA ALA A 33 11.43 2.83 -2.28
C ALA A 33 10.92 1.38 -2.38
N LEU A 34 10.29 1.00 -3.50
CA LEU A 34 9.72 -0.34 -3.67
C LEU A 34 10.80 -1.42 -3.62
N LEU A 35 11.94 -1.18 -4.26
CA LEU A 35 13.07 -2.10 -4.27
C LEU A 35 13.80 -2.15 -2.93
N ALA A 36 13.80 -1.05 -2.17
CA ALA A 36 14.29 -1.00 -0.79
C ALA A 36 13.29 -1.61 0.22
N GLY A 37 12.06 -1.91 -0.22
CA GLY A 37 10.97 -2.33 0.65
C GLY A 37 10.35 -1.19 1.47
N GLU A 38 10.61 0.06 1.14
CA GLU A 38 10.22 1.24 1.89
C GLU A 38 8.92 1.87 1.37
N HIS A 39 8.37 2.79 2.17
CA HIS A 39 7.14 3.54 1.90
C HIS A 39 7.44 4.95 1.40
N VAL A 40 6.45 5.61 0.77
CA VAL A 40 6.62 6.96 0.21
C VAL A 40 5.53 7.88 0.73
N LEU A 41 5.92 9.09 1.14
CA LEU A 41 5.02 10.22 1.36
C LEU A 41 5.11 11.15 0.15
N LEU A 42 3.99 11.35 -0.56
CA LEU A 42 3.87 12.22 -1.72
C LEU A 42 3.16 13.52 -1.32
N GLU A 43 3.95 14.52 -0.92
CA GLU A 43 3.44 15.88 -0.73
C GLU A 43 3.22 16.54 -2.09
N ASP A 44 1.97 16.57 -2.54
CA ASP A 44 1.58 17.25 -3.78
C ASP A 44 0.10 17.66 -3.70
N VAL A 45 -0.28 18.67 -4.50
CA VAL A 45 -1.64 19.20 -4.53
C VAL A 45 -2.67 18.11 -4.92
N PRO A 46 -3.92 18.15 -4.43
CA PRO A 46 -4.92 17.15 -4.75
C PRO A 46 -5.11 16.97 -6.27
N GLY A 47 -5.31 15.73 -6.73
CA GLY A 47 -5.64 15.43 -8.13
C GLY A 47 -4.47 15.17 -9.10
N VAL A 48 -3.23 15.20 -8.62
CA VAL A 48 -2.01 15.14 -9.44
C VAL A 48 -1.43 13.74 -9.70
N GLY A 49 -2.28 12.71 -9.72
CA GLY A 49 -1.89 11.39 -10.22
C GLY A 49 -1.34 10.38 -9.20
N LYS A 50 -1.46 10.60 -7.88
CA LYS A 50 -1.08 9.62 -6.84
C LYS A 50 -1.71 8.23 -7.09
N THR A 51 -3.01 8.21 -7.38
CA THR A 51 -3.76 7.00 -7.78
C THR A 51 -3.21 6.34 -9.03
N LEU A 52 -2.75 7.13 -10.00
CA LEU A 52 -2.21 6.60 -11.26
C LEU A 52 -0.85 5.94 -11.02
N VAL A 53 0.01 6.57 -10.23
CA VAL A 53 1.31 6.02 -9.80
C VAL A 53 1.12 4.70 -9.08
N GLY A 54 0.26 4.65 -8.05
CA GLY A 54 0.03 3.43 -7.27
C GLY A 54 -0.52 2.27 -8.11
N LYS A 55 -1.48 2.55 -9.00
CA LYS A 55 -2.03 1.53 -9.93
C LYS A 55 -0.99 1.05 -10.94
N ALA A 56 -0.16 1.95 -11.47
CA ALA A 56 0.88 1.62 -12.43
C ALA A 56 1.97 0.75 -11.79
N LEU A 57 2.39 1.08 -10.57
CA LEU A 57 3.33 0.28 -9.79
C LEU A 57 2.79 -1.14 -9.54
N ALA A 58 1.58 -1.25 -8.98
CA ALA A 58 0.97 -2.55 -8.68
C ALA A 58 0.87 -3.44 -9.92
N LYS A 59 0.38 -2.89 -11.04
CA LYS A 59 0.29 -3.63 -12.30
C LYS A 59 1.67 -4.04 -12.85
N SER A 60 2.69 -3.20 -12.68
CA SER A 60 4.05 -3.48 -13.19
C SER A 60 4.74 -4.62 -12.43
N VAL A 61 4.34 -4.88 -11.18
CA VAL A 61 4.85 -5.99 -10.36
C VAL A 61 3.86 -7.13 -10.20
N SER A 62 2.80 -7.17 -11.01
CA SER A 62 1.71 -8.15 -10.90
C SER A 62 1.07 -8.24 -9.50
N GLY A 63 1.10 -7.13 -8.75
CA GLY A 63 0.52 -7.01 -7.42
C GLY A 63 -0.88 -6.41 -7.43
N SER A 64 -1.48 -6.40 -6.24
CA SER A 64 -2.77 -5.75 -5.99
C SER A 64 -2.61 -4.28 -5.56
N PHE A 65 -3.62 -3.47 -5.87
CA PHE A 65 -3.70 -2.07 -5.46
C PHE A 65 -4.95 -1.86 -4.62
N CYS A 66 -4.81 -1.16 -3.49
CA CYS A 66 -5.92 -0.66 -2.71
C CYS A 66 -5.76 0.83 -2.42
N ARG A 67 -6.89 1.54 -2.30
CA ARG A 67 -6.92 2.94 -1.90
C ARG A 67 -7.76 3.04 -0.63
N ILE A 68 -7.20 3.69 0.39
CA ILE A 68 -7.85 4.00 1.65
C ILE A 68 -7.97 5.52 1.71
N GLN A 69 -9.20 6.00 1.88
CA GLN A 69 -9.45 7.41 2.16
C GLN A 69 -9.55 7.57 3.68
N PHE A 70 -8.64 8.33 4.27
CA PHE A 70 -8.66 8.57 5.71
C PHE A 70 -9.72 9.62 6.04
N THR A 71 -10.61 9.27 6.97
CA THR A 71 -11.69 10.13 7.46
C THR A 71 -11.69 10.15 8.99
N PRO A 72 -12.30 11.16 9.64
CA PRO A 72 -12.30 11.26 11.11
C PRO A 72 -12.97 10.09 11.83
N ASP A 73 -13.85 9.36 11.13
CA ASP A 73 -14.62 8.22 11.62
C ASP A 73 -13.99 6.86 11.28
N LEU A 74 -12.92 6.82 10.48
CA LEU A 74 -12.23 5.58 10.10
C LEU A 74 -11.66 4.87 11.33
N LEU A 75 -11.97 3.59 11.51
CA LEU A 75 -11.49 2.78 12.61
C LEU A 75 -10.20 2.03 12.22
N PRO A 76 -9.34 1.65 13.19
CA PRO A 76 -8.19 0.77 12.94
C PRO A 76 -8.56 -0.51 12.16
N SER A 77 -9.68 -1.14 12.52
CA SER A 77 -10.19 -2.36 11.88
C SER A 77 -10.55 -2.18 10.41
N ASP A 78 -10.89 -0.96 9.99
CA ASP A 78 -11.18 -0.67 8.58
C ASP A 78 -9.91 -0.64 7.72
N ILE A 79 -8.72 -0.58 8.35
CA ILE A 79 -7.41 -0.63 7.69
C ILE A 79 -6.84 -2.04 7.76
N VAL A 80 -6.75 -2.60 8.97
CA VAL A 80 -6.05 -3.87 9.23
C VAL A 80 -6.96 -5.09 9.05
N GLY A 81 -8.28 -4.91 9.04
CA GLY A 81 -9.25 -5.99 8.99
C GLY A 81 -9.83 -6.32 10.35
N SER A 82 -10.76 -7.27 10.37
CA SER A 82 -11.47 -7.69 11.57
C SER A 82 -11.94 -9.14 11.46
N SER A 83 -12.16 -9.76 12.61
CA SER A 83 -12.77 -11.08 12.69
C SER A 83 -14.29 -10.98 12.57
N VAL A 84 -14.85 -11.62 11.56
CA VAL A 84 -16.30 -11.61 11.29
C VAL A 84 -16.86 -13.01 11.57
N TYR A 85 -17.96 -13.08 12.32
CA TYR A 85 -18.63 -14.34 12.59
C TYR A 85 -19.30 -14.90 11.32
N ASN A 86 -18.88 -16.10 10.91
CA ASN A 86 -19.49 -16.83 9.81
C ASN A 86 -20.55 -17.80 10.37
N SER A 87 -21.83 -17.48 10.14
CA SER A 87 -22.95 -18.27 10.64
C SER A 87 -23.04 -19.69 10.06
N LYS A 88 -22.41 -19.96 8.92
CA LYS A 88 -22.40 -21.30 8.30
C LYS A 88 -21.40 -22.25 8.96
N SER A 89 -20.23 -21.76 9.33
CA SER A 89 -19.20 -22.56 10.03
C SER A 89 -19.28 -22.42 11.55
N ALA A 90 -20.05 -21.45 12.07
CA ALA A 90 -20.07 -21.07 13.48
C ALA A 90 -18.70 -20.64 14.03
N GLU A 91 -17.88 -20.05 13.16
CA GLU A 91 -16.50 -19.63 13.47
C GLU A 91 -16.30 -18.15 13.15
N PHE A 92 -15.38 -17.51 13.87
CA PHE A 92 -14.87 -16.19 13.50
C PHE A 92 -13.81 -16.35 12.40
N VAL A 93 -14.06 -15.72 11.25
CA VAL A 93 -13.16 -15.72 10.10
C VAL A 93 -12.52 -14.35 9.96
N PHE A 94 -11.20 -14.31 9.84
CA PHE A 94 -10.50 -13.06 9.61
C PHE A 94 -10.81 -12.52 8.21
N ASN A 95 -11.44 -11.35 8.17
CA ASN A 95 -11.67 -10.60 6.97
C ASN A 95 -10.53 -9.57 6.81
N ARG A 96 -9.64 -9.84 5.85
CA ARG A 96 -8.45 -9.02 5.59
C ARG A 96 -8.84 -7.59 5.23
N GLY A 97 -8.21 -6.63 5.90
CA GLY A 97 -8.36 -5.21 5.58
C GLY A 97 -7.66 -4.80 4.28
N PRO A 98 -7.88 -3.55 3.84
CA PRO A 98 -7.26 -2.99 2.64
C PRO A 98 -5.72 -2.95 2.68
N VAL A 99 -5.10 -3.00 3.86
CA VAL A 99 -3.64 -3.01 3.99
C VAL A 99 -2.98 -4.27 3.40
N PHE A 100 -3.74 -5.35 3.14
CA PHE A 100 -3.24 -6.58 2.52
C PHE A 100 -3.05 -6.51 1.00
N ALA A 101 -3.07 -5.30 0.42
CA ALA A 101 -2.67 -5.10 -0.98
C ALA A 101 -1.15 -4.87 -1.10
N ASN A 102 -0.57 -5.19 -2.27
CA ASN A 102 0.85 -4.94 -2.50
C ASN A 102 1.18 -3.45 -2.49
N ILE A 103 0.33 -2.62 -3.11
CA ILE A 103 0.45 -1.17 -3.11
C ILE A 103 -0.82 -0.56 -2.50
N VAL A 104 -0.65 0.17 -1.40
CA VAL A 104 -1.73 0.86 -0.69
C VAL A 104 -1.56 2.37 -0.85
N LEU A 105 -2.56 3.05 -1.41
CA LEU A 105 -2.63 4.51 -1.39
C LEU A 105 -3.45 4.95 -0.17
N ALA A 106 -2.82 5.64 0.78
CA ALA A 106 -3.45 6.18 1.98
C ALA A 106 -3.65 7.70 1.81
N ASP A 107 -4.80 8.11 1.28
CA ASP A 107 -5.08 9.54 1.06
C ASP A 107 -5.55 10.23 2.35
N GLU A 108 -5.06 11.45 2.58
CA GLU A 108 -5.46 12.34 3.68
C GLU A 108 -5.25 11.72 5.07
N ILE A 109 -4.12 11.01 5.28
CA ILE A 109 -3.79 10.33 6.54
C ILE A 109 -3.97 11.21 7.79
N ASN A 110 -3.75 12.50 7.63
CA ASN A 110 -3.86 13.55 8.64
C ASN A 110 -5.30 13.81 9.11
N ARG A 111 -6.32 13.31 8.42
CA ARG A 111 -7.74 13.45 8.79
C ARG A 111 -8.22 12.38 9.79
N ALA A 112 -7.54 11.24 9.89
CA ALA A 112 -7.96 10.19 10.81
C ALA A 112 -7.43 10.43 12.24
N PRO A 113 -8.08 9.87 13.28
CA PRO A 113 -7.58 9.92 14.64
C PRO A 113 -6.19 9.25 14.79
N PRO A 114 -5.38 9.65 15.78
CA PRO A 114 -4.05 9.08 15.99
C PRO A 114 -4.03 7.56 16.06
N ARG A 115 -5.02 6.94 16.73
CA ARG A 115 -5.11 5.48 16.85
C ARG A 115 -5.25 4.76 15.50
N THR A 116 -5.97 5.37 14.56
CA THR A 116 -6.16 4.82 13.20
C THR A 116 -4.89 5.00 12.36
N GLN A 117 -4.20 6.13 12.50
CA GLN A 117 -2.89 6.33 11.88
C GLN A 117 -1.86 5.33 12.41
N SER A 118 -1.82 5.10 13.73
CA SER A 118 -0.93 4.12 14.36
C SER A 118 -1.12 2.71 13.80
N ALA A 119 -2.37 2.30 13.51
CA ALA A 119 -2.63 0.97 12.94
C ALA A 119 -2.01 0.78 11.56
N LEU A 120 -2.01 1.82 10.71
CA LEU A 120 -1.30 1.79 9.43
C LEU A 120 0.23 1.78 9.63
N LEU A 121 0.74 2.62 10.53
CA LEU A 121 2.18 2.73 10.80
C LEU A 121 2.76 1.45 11.40
N GLU A 122 2.02 0.77 12.27
CA GLU A 122 2.40 -0.54 12.83
C GLU A 122 2.47 -1.59 11.72
N ALA A 123 1.47 -1.65 10.84
CA ALA A 123 1.48 -2.54 9.68
C ALA A 123 2.66 -2.25 8.72
N MET A 124 3.03 -0.98 8.53
CA MET A 124 4.21 -0.56 7.76
C MET A 124 5.51 -1.03 8.41
N SER A 125 5.68 -0.76 9.70
CA SER A 125 6.87 -1.15 10.48
C SER A 125 7.07 -2.66 10.49
N ASP A 126 6.03 -3.39 10.89
CA ASP A 126 6.17 -4.81 11.23
C ASP A 126 5.94 -5.72 10.03
N ARG A 127 5.43 -5.17 8.92
CA ARG A 127 5.06 -5.91 7.69
C ARG A 127 4.10 -7.08 7.94
N GLN A 128 3.32 -6.98 9.00
CA GLN A 128 2.34 -7.97 9.41
C GLN A 128 1.23 -7.28 10.22
N VAL A 129 0.12 -7.97 10.39
CA VAL A 129 -1.02 -7.52 11.20
C VAL A 129 -1.35 -8.62 12.20
N SER A 130 -1.47 -8.26 13.47
CA SER A 130 -1.89 -9.18 14.53
C SER A 130 -3.29 -8.86 15.01
N ILE A 131 -4.21 -9.82 14.89
CA ILE A 131 -5.61 -9.72 15.30
C ILE A 131 -5.99 -10.99 16.04
N ASP A 132 -6.63 -10.85 17.22
CA ASP A 132 -7.13 -11.96 18.04
C ASP A 132 -6.08 -13.05 18.33
N GLY A 133 -4.83 -12.66 18.55
CA GLY A 133 -3.72 -13.57 18.83
C GLY A 133 -3.13 -14.28 17.60
N HIS A 134 -3.63 -13.98 16.41
CA HIS A 134 -3.11 -14.51 15.14
C HIS A 134 -2.41 -13.40 14.35
N THR A 135 -1.22 -13.71 13.84
CA THR A 135 -0.42 -12.79 13.02
C THR A 135 -0.48 -13.20 11.56
N TYR A 136 -0.77 -12.23 10.70
CA TYR A 136 -0.92 -12.40 9.26
C TYR A 136 0.15 -11.56 8.55
N PRO A 137 1.05 -12.16 7.75
CA PRO A 137 2.02 -11.40 6.99
C PRO A 137 1.33 -10.58 5.90
N LEU A 138 1.87 -9.38 5.65
CA LEU A 138 1.51 -8.57 4.49
C LEU A 138 2.15 -9.14 3.21
N PRO A 139 1.60 -8.88 2.02
CA PRO A 139 2.13 -9.43 0.77
C PRO A 139 3.52 -8.88 0.46
N GLU A 140 4.34 -9.64 -0.27
CA GLU A 140 5.62 -9.14 -0.80
C GLU A 140 5.51 -8.94 -2.33
N PRO A 141 5.89 -7.75 -2.87
CA PRO A 141 6.26 -6.53 -2.14
C PRO A 141 5.07 -5.85 -1.46
N PHE A 142 5.33 -5.11 -0.38
CA PHE A 142 4.37 -4.23 0.30
C PHE A 142 4.89 -2.79 0.31
N MET A 143 4.09 -1.86 -0.18
CA MET A 143 4.37 -0.43 -0.16
C MET A 143 3.11 0.37 0.17
N VAL A 144 3.30 1.40 0.98
CA VAL A 144 2.29 2.42 1.26
C VAL A 144 2.75 3.71 0.59
N ILE A 145 1.84 4.35 -0.13
CA ILE A 145 1.97 5.68 -0.70
C ILE A 145 0.99 6.55 0.07
N ALA A 146 1.47 7.53 0.83
CA ALA A 146 0.64 8.48 1.58
C ALA A 146 0.70 9.89 0.98
#